data_AF-A0A830CGQ4-F1
#
_entry.id   AF-A0A830CGQ4-F1
#
_cell.length_a   1.000
_cell.length_b   1.000
_cell.length_c   1.000
_cell.angle_alpha   90.00
_cell.angle_beta   90.00
_cell.angle_gamma   90.00
#
_symmetry.space_group_name_H-M   'P 1'
#
loop_
_entity.id
_entity.type
_entity.pdbx_description
1 polymer ?
#
loop_
_entity_poly.entity_id
_entity_poly.type
_entity_poly.pdbx_seq_one_letter_code
_entity_poly.pdbx_strand_id
1 'polypeptide(L)'
;MNSLGTSIVNGIYRIVINQIPQSPSIYYQSELDHNRISVYTGAIISDWGGVRSELEIDRKARIWARVSRKQKISILVLSSAMGSNLREILDNVYYPEIFLSFLNDKERKKKLDQKKMPFWSFINNLLM
;
A
#
# COMPACT_ATOMS: atom_id res chain seq x y z
N MET A 1 -36.69 13.46 14.19
CA MET A 1 -36.85 14.31 12.99
C MET A 1 -38.27 14.86 13.01
N ASN A 2 -38.47 16.16 12.79
CA ASN A 2 -39.82 16.73 12.70
C ASN A 2 -40.41 16.55 11.30
N SER A 3 -41.68 16.94 11.11
CA SER A 3 -42.38 16.89 9.81
C SER A 3 -41.67 17.66 8.69
N LEU A 4 -40.81 18.63 9.04
CA LEU A 4 -40.00 19.42 8.12
C LEU A 4 -38.64 18.77 7.80
N GLY A 5 -38.34 17.58 8.32
CA GLY A 5 -37.06 16.89 8.07
C GLY A 5 -35.88 17.41 8.89
N THR A 6 -36.11 18.24 9.91
CA THR A 6 -35.08 18.78 10.79
C THR A 6 -34.97 17.97 12.09
N SER A 7 -33.80 17.99 12.72
CA SER A 7 -33.53 17.40 14.03
C SER A 7 -33.07 18.49 14.99
N ILE A 8 -33.54 18.47 16.24
CA ILE A 8 -33.13 19.42 17.27
C ILE A 8 -31.96 18.82 18.04
N VAL A 9 -30.81 19.50 18.04
CA VAL A 9 -29.61 19.11 18.80
C VAL A 9 -29.18 20.30 19.63
N ASN A 10 -29.17 20.15 20.96
CA ASN A 10 -28.88 21.22 21.94
C ASN A 10 -29.74 22.48 21.73
N GLY A 11 -31.03 22.31 21.43
CA GLY A 11 -31.96 23.43 21.18
C GLY A 11 -31.83 24.10 19.82
N ILE A 12 -30.91 23.63 18.95
CA ILE A 12 -30.70 24.19 17.61
C ILE A 12 -31.23 23.22 16.55
N TYR A 13 -31.96 23.73 15.57
CA TYR A 13 -32.39 22.96 14.41
C TYR A 13 -31.22 22.63 13.49
N ARG A 14 -31.11 21.35 13.11
CA ARG A 14 -30.12 20.83 12.16
C ARG A 14 -30.82 20.03 11.08
N ILE A 15 -30.28 20.09 9.86
CA ILE A 15 -30.73 19.28 8.73
C ILE A 15 -29.63 18.29 8.41
N VAL A 16 -29.99 17.01 8.28
CA VAL A 16 -29.06 15.96 7.84
C VAL A 16 -29.14 15.89 6.33
N ILE A 17 -27.99 15.94 5.67
CA ILE A 17 -27.87 15.86 4.21
C ILE A 17 -27.28 14.50 3.86
N ASN A 18 -27.85 13.85 2.85
CA ASN A 18 -27.34 12.59 2.35
C ASN A 18 -26.01 12.80 1.61
N GLN A 19 -25.04 11.92 1.86
CA GLN A 19 -23.78 11.86 1.13
C GLN A 19 -23.93 10.95 -0.09
N ILE A 20 -23.09 11.15 -1.11
CA ILE A 20 -22.98 10.26 -2.27
C ILE A 20 -21.62 9.54 -2.19
N PRO A 21 -21.53 8.38 -1.50
CA PRO A 21 -20.29 7.61 -1.41
C PRO A 21 -20.02 6.82 -2.70
N GLN A 22 -18.77 6.40 -2.89
CA GLN A 22 -18.41 5.45 -3.95
C GLN A 22 -19.14 4.12 -3.73
N SER A 23 -19.70 3.56 -4.80
CA SER A 23 -20.33 2.25 -4.74
C SER A 23 -19.28 1.16 -4.46
N PRO A 24 -19.66 0.06 -3.81
CA PRO A 24 -18.75 -1.05 -3.62
C PRO A 24 -18.37 -1.68 -4.95
N SER A 25 -17.08 -1.67 -5.26
CA SER A 25 -16.55 -2.17 -6.52
C SER A 25 -15.01 -2.18 -6.49
N ILE A 26 -14.41 -2.64 -7.59
CA ILE A 26 -13.00 -2.52 -7.88
C ILE A 26 -12.81 -1.37 -8.88
N TYR A 27 -12.03 -0.37 -8.48
CA TYR A 27 -11.72 0.80 -9.30
C TYR A 27 -10.27 0.79 -9.71
N TYR A 28 -9.99 1.10 -10.98
CA TYR A 28 -8.64 1.24 -11.51
C TYR A 28 -8.37 2.70 -11.87
N GLN A 29 -7.18 3.16 -11.53
CA GLN A 29 -6.74 4.52 -11.81
C GLN A 29 -5.30 4.50 -12.34
N SER A 30 -5.03 5.34 -13.33
CA SER A 30 -3.70 5.57 -13.88
C SER A 30 -3.35 7.04 -13.66
N GLU A 31 -2.31 7.30 -12.89
CA GLU A 31 -1.82 8.66 -12.63
C GLU A 31 -0.44 8.83 -13.24
N LEU A 32 -0.18 10.00 -13.82
CA LEU A 32 1.17 10.37 -14.25
C LEU A 32 1.87 11.09 -13.11
N ASP A 33 2.99 10.54 -12.69
CA ASP A 33 3.80 11.18 -11.67
C ASP A 33 4.58 12.39 -12.23
N HIS A 34 5.24 13.18 -11.39
CA HIS A 34 6.02 14.35 -11.78
C HIS A 34 7.09 14.05 -12.84
N ASN A 35 7.59 12.81 -12.88
CA ASN A 35 8.56 12.34 -13.85
C ASN A 35 7.93 11.74 -15.13
N ARG A 36 6.61 11.92 -15.33
CA ARG A 36 5.82 11.35 -16.43
C ARG A 36 5.83 9.82 -16.51
N ILE A 37 6.07 9.16 -15.37
CA ILE A 37 5.96 7.70 -15.25
C ILE A 37 4.54 7.38 -14.78
N SER A 38 3.89 6.42 -15.44
CA SER A 38 2.55 5.97 -15.04
C SER A 38 2.62 5.13 -13.77
N VAL A 39 1.77 5.48 -12.81
CA VAL A 39 1.49 4.73 -11.60
C VAL A 39 0.08 4.19 -11.71
N TYR A 40 -0.08 2.88 -11.56
CA TYR A 40 -1.38 2.22 -11.65
C TYR A 40 -1.85 1.84 -10.26
N THR A 41 -3.08 2.22 -9.92
CA THR A 41 -3.70 1.92 -8.63
C THR A 41 -5.00 1.16 -8.84
N GLY A 42 -5.14 0.01 -8.18
CA GLY A 42 -6.39 -0.73 -8.06
C GLY A 42 -6.94 -0.60 -6.63
N ALA A 43 -8.12 -0.02 -6.46
CA ALA A 43 -8.78 0.14 -5.17
C ALA A 43 -10.00 -0.78 -5.06
N ILE A 44 -9.99 -1.63 -4.04
CA ILE A 44 -11.11 -2.52 -3.69
C ILE A 44 -11.88 -1.83 -2.57
N ILE A 45 -13.15 -1.53 -2.83
CA ILE A 45 -14.07 -0.88 -1.90
C ILE A 45 -15.17 -1.86 -1.55
N SER A 46 -15.23 -2.28 -0.29
CA SER A 46 -16.29 -3.13 0.23
C SER A 46 -17.49 -2.33 0.74
N ASP A 47 -18.66 -2.94 0.73
CA ASP A 47 -19.92 -2.42 1.28
C ASP A 47 -19.82 -2.05 2.76
N TRP A 48 -18.95 -2.74 3.49
CA TRP A 48 -18.74 -2.53 4.92
C TRP A 48 -17.67 -1.45 5.11
N GLY A 49 -18.10 -0.28 5.58
CA GLY A 49 -17.36 0.98 5.61
C GLY A 49 -16.14 1.05 6.54
N GLY A 50 -15.14 0.20 6.31
CA GLY A 50 -13.91 0.21 7.10
C GLY A 50 -12.66 -0.31 6.40
N VAL A 51 -12.79 -1.24 5.45
CA VAL A 51 -11.62 -1.84 4.79
C VAL A 51 -11.58 -1.44 3.33
N ARG A 52 -10.63 -0.57 3.01
CA ARG A 52 -10.21 -0.29 1.64
C ARG A 52 -8.86 -0.93 1.42
N SER A 53 -8.78 -1.79 0.42
CA SER A 53 -7.53 -2.42 0.01
C SER A 53 -7.09 -1.79 -1.30
N GLU A 54 -5.86 -1.28 -1.35
CA GLU A 54 -5.29 -0.65 -2.53
C GLU A 54 -4.07 -1.46 -2.98
N LEU A 55 -3.97 -1.70 -4.28
CA LEU A 55 -2.81 -2.23 -4.94
C LEU A 55 -2.21 -1.13 -5.81
N GLU A 56 -0.92 -0.91 -5.72
CA GLU A 56 -0.22 0.14 -6.44
C GLU A 56 0.99 -0.43 -7.16
N ILE A 57 1.14 -0.12 -8.44
CA ILE A 57 2.32 -0.41 -9.24
C ILE A 57 3.17 0.86 -9.29
N ASP A 58 4.28 0.83 -8.55
CA ASP A 58 5.24 1.92 -8.49
C ASP A 58 6.07 2.01 -9.77
N ARG A 59 6.74 3.14 -9.97
CA ARG A 59 7.61 3.49 -11.11
C ARG A 59 8.70 2.46 -11.41
N LYS A 60 9.11 1.68 -10.40
CA LYS A 60 10.09 0.59 -10.53
C LYS A 60 9.45 -0.76 -10.88
N ALA A 61 8.22 -0.75 -11.38
CA ALA A 61 7.40 -1.94 -11.63
C ALA A 61 7.24 -2.82 -10.38
N ARG A 62 7.11 -2.20 -9.20
CA ARG A 62 6.91 -2.91 -7.93
C ARG A 62 5.47 -2.82 -7.50
N ILE A 63 4.91 -3.96 -7.12
CA ILE A 63 3.55 -4.07 -6.60
C ILE A 63 3.55 -3.89 -5.07
N TRP A 64 2.90 -2.83 -4.63
CA TRP A 64 2.62 -2.53 -3.24
C TRP A 64 1.16 -2.79 -2.94
N ALA A 65 0.89 -3.23 -1.72
CA ALA A 65 -0.46 -3.33 -1.18
C ALA A 65 -0.60 -2.39 0.03
N ARG A 66 -1.81 -1.86 0.20
CA ARG A 66 -2.19 -1.06 1.36
C ARG A 66 -3.54 -1.55 1.85
N VAL A 67 -3.58 -2.01 3.10
CA VAL A 67 -4.83 -2.47 3.74
C VAL A 67 -5.29 -1.42 4.74
N SER A 68 -6.57 -1.04 4.69
CA SER A 68 -7.19 -0.07 5.60
C SER A 68 -6.48 1.28 5.66
N ARG A 69 -5.97 1.77 4.52
CA ARG A 69 -5.21 3.05 4.42
C ARG A 69 -3.95 3.12 5.31
N LYS A 70 -3.38 1.98 5.70
CA LYS A 70 -2.15 1.91 6.52
C LYS A 70 -0.88 2.07 5.65
N GLN A 71 0.25 1.56 6.15
CA GLN A 71 1.53 1.58 5.44
C GLN A 71 1.49 0.70 4.18
N LYS A 72 2.33 1.05 3.20
CA LYS A 72 2.57 0.21 2.02
C LYS A 72 3.35 -1.03 2.45
N ILE A 73 2.82 -2.20 2.14
CA ILE A 73 3.46 -3.50 2.31
C ILE A 73 3.73 -4.10 0.93
N SER A 74 4.77 -4.93 0.80
CA SER A 74 5.01 -5.64 -0.46
C SER A 74 3.88 -6.66 -0.69
N ILE A 75 3.48 -6.85 -1.95
CA ILE A 75 2.50 -7.88 -2.32
C ILE A 75 2.93 -9.28 -1.83
N LEU A 76 4.23 -9.56 -1.78
CA LEU A 76 4.77 -10.83 -1.26
C LEU A 76 4.40 -11.07 0.21
N VAL A 77 4.44 -10.02 1.02
CA VAL A 77 4.08 -10.10 2.45
C VAL A 77 2.59 -10.34 2.59
N LEU A 78 1.77 -9.68 1.77
CA LEU A 78 0.32 -9.90 1.76
C LEU A 78 -0.02 -11.34 1.33
N SER A 79 0.55 -11.84 0.23
CA SER A 79 0.32 -13.20 -0.26
C SER A 79 0.80 -14.26 0.74
N SER A 80 1.95 -14.05 1.39
CA SER A 80 2.42 -14.93 2.44
C SER A 80 1.50 -14.93 3.67
N ALA A 81 0.97 -13.77 4.06
CA ALA A 81 -0.01 -13.68 5.14
C ALA A 81 -1.35 -14.37 4.79
N MET A 82 -1.68 -14.51 3.49
CA MET A 82 -2.83 -15.29 3.01
C MET A 82 -2.56 -16.80 2.94
N GLY A 83 -1.33 -17.24 3.25
CA GLY A 83 -0.96 -18.66 3.33
C GLY A 83 -0.17 -19.20 2.14
N SER A 84 0.14 -18.37 1.13
CA SER A 84 0.91 -18.83 -0.03
C SER A 84 2.41 -18.83 0.24
N ASN A 85 3.09 -19.90 -0.17
CA ASN A 85 4.55 -19.97 -0.11
C ASN A 85 5.20 -19.21 -1.28
N LEU A 86 6.45 -18.76 -1.12
CA LEU A 86 7.16 -18.03 -2.19
C LEU A 86 7.25 -18.84 -3.49
N ARG A 87 7.45 -20.15 -3.40
CA ARG A 87 7.48 -21.04 -4.56
C ARG A 87 6.13 -21.10 -5.27
N GLU A 88 5.05 -21.30 -4.53
CA GLU A 88 3.69 -21.30 -5.07
C GLU A 88 3.34 -19.97 -5.73
N ILE A 89 3.75 -18.85 -5.15
CA ILE A 89 3.52 -17.52 -5.73
C ILE A 89 4.24 -17.41 -7.08
N LEU A 90 5.50 -17.83 -7.16
CA LEU A 90 6.28 -17.76 -8.40
C LEU A 90 5.76 -18.73 -9.47
N ASP A 91 5.30 -19.92 -9.09
CA ASP A 91 4.79 -20.93 -10.01
C ASP A 91 3.42 -20.54 -10.61
N ASN A 92 2.61 -19.75 -9.89
CA ASN A 92 1.26 -19.36 -10.31
C ASN A 92 1.17 -18.00 -11.02
N VAL A 93 2.29 -17.28 -11.17
CA VAL A 93 2.30 -15.94 -11.76
C VAL A 93 2.97 -15.97 -13.13
N TYR A 94 2.37 -15.30 -14.11
CA TYR A 94 2.89 -15.23 -15.48
C TYR A 94 4.23 -14.48 -15.59
N TYR A 95 4.46 -13.48 -14.72
CA TYR A 95 5.68 -12.65 -14.70
C TYR A 95 6.40 -12.74 -13.34
N PRO A 96 7.14 -13.83 -13.05
CA PRO A 96 7.83 -14.02 -11.76
C PRO A 96 8.94 -12.99 -11.51
N GLU A 97 9.54 -12.44 -12.58
CA GLU A 97 10.59 -11.42 -12.52
C GLU A 97 10.21 -10.19 -11.69
N ILE A 98 8.93 -9.79 -11.74
CA ILE A 98 8.38 -8.67 -10.97
C ILE A 98 8.56 -8.92 -9.47
N PHE A 99 8.35 -10.16 -9.03
CA PHE A 99 8.45 -10.55 -7.63
C PHE A 99 9.92 -10.75 -7.20
N LEU A 100 10.77 -11.26 -8.08
CA LEU A 100 12.22 -11.39 -7.83
C LEU A 100 12.91 -10.03 -7.63
N SER A 101 12.41 -8.98 -8.29
CA SER A 101 12.92 -7.61 -8.13
C SER A 101 12.88 -7.11 -6.68
N PHE A 102 11.96 -7.62 -5.84
CA PHE A 102 11.89 -7.29 -4.42
C PHE A 102 13.00 -7.94 -3.59
N LEU A 103 13.49 -9.11 -4.00
CA LEU A 103 14.51 -9.88 -3.27
C LEU A 103 15.91 -9.32 -3.50
N ASN A 104 16.24 -8.97 -4.75
CA ASN A 104 17.57 -8.46 -5.12
C ASN A 104 17.92 -7.15 -4.39
N ASP A 105 16.93 -6.32 -4.08
CA ASP A 105 17.13 -5.09 -3.32
C ASP A 105 17.49 -5.32 -1.85
N LYS A 106 16.96 -6.39 -1.23
CA LYS A 106 17.33 -6.79 0.14
C LYS A 106 18.79 -7.21 0.19
N GLU A 107 19.28 -7.93 -0.80
CA GLU A 107 20.69 -8.30 -0.90
C GLU A 107 21.59 -7.09 -1.09
N ARG A 108 21.17 -6.12 -1.93
CA ARG A 108 21.90 -4.85 -2.10
C ARG A 108 21.95 -4.03 -0.81
N LYS A 109 20.83 -3.93 -0.07
CA LYS A 109 20.81 -3.28 1.25
C LYS A 109 21.72 -3.99 2.26
N LYS A 110 21.63 -5.32 2.38
CA LYS A 110 22.51 -6.12 3.25
C LYS A 110 24.00 -5.90 2.91
N LYS A 111 24.36 -5.92 1.63
CA LYS A 111 25.74 -5.63 1.19
C LYS A 111 26.17 -4.21 1.52
N LEU A 112 25.29 -3.22 1.38
CA LEU A 112 25.58 -1.82 1.71
C LEU A 112 25.76 -1.62 3.22
N ASP A 113 24.92 -2.25 4.04
CA ASP A 113 24.98 -2.19 5.50
C ASP A 113 26.23 -2.92 6.03
N GLN A 114 26.56 -4.09 5.47
CA GLN A 114 27.83 -4.78 5.74
C GLN A 114 29.06 -3.95 5.34
N LYS A 115 28.98 -3.12 4.29
CA LYS A 115 30.09 -2.25 3.87
C LYS A 115 30.25 -1.01 4.76
N LYS A 116 29.18 -0.58 5.47
CA LYS A 116 29.23 0.51 6.45
C LYS A 116 29.80 0.07 7.80
N MET A 117 29.58 -1.18 8.21
CA MET A 117 30.16 -1.73 9.45
C MET A 117 31.69 -1.56 9.59
N PRO A 118 32.53 -1.85 8.58
CA PRO A 118 33.97 -1.63 8.69
C PRO A 118 34.36 -0.14 8.75
N PHE A 119 33.58 0.77 8.14
CA PHE A 119 33.81 2.21 8.25
C PHE A 119 33.51 2.75 9.65
N TRP A 120 32.41 2.31 10.28
CA TRP A 120 32.10 2.65 11.68
C TRP A 120 33.08 2.03 12.67
N SER A 121 33.53 0.80 12.42
CA SER A 121 34.62 0.17 13.18
C SER A 121 35.92 0.98 13.08
N PHE A 122 36.25 1.47 11.89
CA PHE A 122 37.42 2.34 11.67
C PHE A 122 37.32 3.68 12.40
N ILE A 123 36.15 4.33 12.39
CA ILE A 123 35.93 5.59 13.14
C ILE A 123 36.05 5.36 14.65
N ASN A 124 35.46 4.28 15.18
CA ASN A 124 35.56 3.96 16.61
C ASN A 124 36.99 3.66 17.05
N ASN A 125 37.82 3.06 16.18
CA ASN A 125 39.23 2.81 16.46
C ASN A 125 40.11 4.07 16.36
N LEU A 126 39.61 5.15 15.76
CA LEU A 126 40.31 6.43 15.64
C LEU A 126 39.95 7.41 16.78
N LEU A 127 38.85 7.13 17.49
CA LEU A 127 38.34 7.92 18.63
C LEU A 127 38.71 7.32 20.01
N MET A 128 39.40 6.17 20.05
CA MET A 128 40.12 5.66 21.22
C MET A 128 41.60 5.99 21.12
#